data_AF-A0A3D3Q9K0-F1
#
_entry.id   AF-A0A3D3Q9K0-F1
#
_cell.length_a   1.000
_cell.length_b   1.000
_cell.length_c   1.000
_cell.angle_alpha   90.00
_cell.angle_beta   90.00
_cell.angle_gamma   90.00
#
_symmetry.space_group_name_H-M   'P 1'
#
loop_
_entity.id
_entity.type
_entity.pdbx_description
1 polymer ?
#
loop_
_entity_poly.entity_id
_entity_poly.type
_entity_poly.pdbx_seq_one_letter_code
_entity_poly.pdbx_strand_id
1 'polypeptide(L)'
;MQHFSTASRTRRSALSGLLLVSLVATMFVIQGTGSARADGTVHYVSTNGSDSNPGTIDHPWRTIAHSLVSLRAGDILNIRGGTYVERIMSPSLARGTDLARIRVQNYPNERPVLQGLLWISGAYDWTFSGLNVTWDPARNNRYEHMVKFTNGVGWVFKNAEAFGNLGSQSKEMILNDPGYTGVAGANNTFGTDPQFDSTSTCAGFHPATLSVQTYGKYAPAGASNGTS
;
A
#
# COMPACT_ATOMS: atom_id res chain seq x y z
N MET A 1 97.05 40.91 -21.62
CA MET A 1 95.82 41.66 -21.95
C MET A 1 95.33 41.19 -23.31
N GLN A 2 94.09 40.72 -23.41
CA GLN A 2 93.15 40.86 -24.52
C GLN A 2 91.86 40.13 -24.07
N HIS A 3 90.73 40.80 -24.16
CA HIS A 3 89.40 40.33 -23.71
C HIS A 3 88.60 39.80 -24.93
N PHE A 4 87.36 39.33 -24.68
CA PHE A 4 86.31 39.06 -25.69
C PHE A 4 86.57 37.85 -26.61
N SER A 5 85.55 37.19 -27.20
CA SER A 5 84.09 37.13 -26.95
C SER A 5 83.56 35.90 -27.69
N THR A 6 82.57 35.20 -27.13
CA THR A 6 81.85 34.16 -27.89
C THR A 6 80.34 34.33 -27.71
N ALA A 7 79.72 35.06 -28.65
CA ALA A 7 78.29 35.31 -28.66
C ALA A 7 77.48 34.02 -28.92
N SER A 8 76.31 33.92 -28.30
CA SER A 8 75.52 32.69 -28.27
C SER A 8 74.46 32.58 -29.37
N ARG A 9 74.38 31.36 -29.91
CA ARG A 9 73.23 30.68 -30.55
C ARG A 9 72.50 31.36 -31.74
N THR A 10 72.66 30.69 -32.87
CA THR A 10 71.93 30.81 -34.13
C THR A 10 70.40 30.72 -33.98
N ARG A 11 69.67 31.57 -34.70
CA ARG A 11 68.22 31.41 -34.94
C ARG A 11 67.95 30.30 -35.96
N ARG A 12 66.81 29.61 -35.86
CA ARG A 12 65.79 29.49 -36.94
C ARG A 12 64.58 28.66 -36.52
N SER A 13 63.44 29.06 -37.06
CA SER A 13 62.08 28.56 -36.86
C SER A 13 61.64 27.64 -38.01
N ALA A 14 60.77 26.64 -37.75
CA ALA A 14 59.69 26.25 -38.70
C ALA A 14 58.64 25.31 -38.07
N LEU A 15 57.41 25.81 -38.08
CA LEU A 15 56.08 25.19 -38.26
C LEU A 15 55.89 23.68 -38.59
N SER A 16 54.79 23.16 -38.03
CA SER A 16 53.82 22.20 -38.61
C SER A 16 54.15 20.70 -38.74
N GLY A 17 53.40 19.90 -37.95
CA GLY A 17 53.17 18.46 -38.15
C GLY A 17 51.74 18.11 -37.71
N LEU A 18 51.04 17.27 -38.48
CA LEU A 18 49.58 17.14 -38.46
C LEU A 18 49.12 15.79 -37.85
N LEU A 19 47.99 15.82 -37.11
CA LEU A 19 47.03 14.71 -36.87
C LEU A 19 47.53 13.41 -36.17
N LEU A 20 46.85 12.99 -35.09
CA LEU A 20 46.23 11.64 -34.98
C LEU A 20 45.43 11.40 -33.68
N VAL A 21 44.31 10.70 -33.84
CA VAL A 21 43.48 9.95 -32.86
C VAL A 21 42.80 10.73 -31.72
N SER A 22 41.47 10.87 -31.86
CA SER A 22 40.54 11.17 -30.78
C SER A 22 40.39 10.01 -29.81
N LEU A 23 40.56 10.25 -28.50
CA LEU A 23 40.07 9.36 -27.44
C LEU A 23 38.93 10.04 -26.67
N VAL A 24 37.74 10.08 -27.28
CA VAL A 24 36.51 10.32 -26.51
C VAL A 24 36.28 9.06 -25.69
N ALA A 25 36.70 9.08 -24.43
CA ALA A 25 36.37 8.04 -23.48
C ALA A 25 34.87 8.12 -23.17
N THR A 26 34.04 7.50 -24.01
CA THR A 26 32.64 7.22 -23.70
C THR A 26 32.61 6.20 -22.57
N MET A 27 32.76 6.69 -21.33
CA MET A 27 32.42 5.93 -20.14
C MET A 27 30.90 5.74 -20.16
N PHE A 28 30.45 4.70 -20.86
CA PHE A 28 29.09 4.21 -20.79
C PHE A 28 28.90 3.64 -19.39
N VAL A 29 28.61 4.52 -18.44
CA VAL A 29 28.13 4.13 -17.12
C VAL A 29 26.82 3.40 -17.38
N ILE A 30 26.88 2.07 -17.34
CA ILE A 30 25.69 1.24 -17.18
C ILE A 30 25.16 1.61 -15.80
N GLN A 31 24.34 2.66 -15.76
CA GLN A 31 23.46 2.94 -14.63
C GLN A 31 22.48 1.78 -14.61
N GLY A 32 22.86 0.70 -13.93
CA GLY A 32 21.95 -0.35 -13.59
C GLY A 32 20.84 0.28 -12.77
N THR A 33 19.69 0.52 -13.41
CA THR A 33 18.45 0.89 -12.74
C THR A 33 17.89 -0.33 -12.02
N GLY A 34 18.72 -0.95 -11.17
CA GLY A 34 18.27 -1.81 -10.11
C GLY A 34 17.53 -0.90 -9.14
N SER A 35 16.21 -0.86 -9.27
CA SER A 35 15.33 -0.19 -8.32
C SER A 35 15.66 -0.71 -6.93
N ALA A 36 16.35 0.10 -6.14
CA ALA A 36 16.75 -0.29 -4.80
C ALA A 36 15.49 -0.53 -3.97
N ARG A 37 15.39 -1.72 -3.39
CA ARG A 37 14.34 -2.03 -2.42
C ARG A 37 14.50 -1.07 -1.25
N ALA A 38 13.51 -0.21 -1.04
CA ALA A 38 13.41 0.55 0.20
C ALA A 38 13.01 -0.42 1.31
N ASP A 39 13.94 -0.71 2.22
CA ASP A 39 13.60 -1.40 3.47
C ASP A 39 12.87 -0.41 4.38
N GLY A 40 11.57 -0.63 4.53
CA GLY A 40 10.71 0.20 5.35
C GLY A 40 10.79 -0.14 6.84
N THR A 41 10.28 0.78 7.65
CA THR A 41 10.26 0.67 9.11
C THR A 41 9.04 -0.11 9.58
N VAL A 42 9.17 -0.78 10.72
CA VAL A 42 8.08 -1.50 11.39
C VAL A 42 7.48 -0.62 12.47
N HIS A 43 6.18 -0.33 12.33
CA HIS A 43 5.39 0.52 13.22
C HIS A 43 4.28 -0.26 13.92
N TYR A 44 3.75 0.33 14.99
CA TYR A 44 2.72 -0.26 15.84
C TYR A 44 1.67 0.78 16.23
N VAL A 45 0.41 0.34 16.26
CA VAL A 45 -0.73 1.12 16.76
C VAL A 45 -1.53 0.29 17.75
N SER A 46 -1.99 0.90 18.83
CA SER A 46 -2.73 0.26 19.93
C SER A 46 -3.79 1.21 20.49
N THR A 47 -4.95 0.70 20.89
CA THR A 47 -6.01 1.50 21.53
C THR A 47 -5.55 2.26 22.77
N ASN A 48 -4.48 1.77 23.42
CA ASN A 48 -3.90 2.35 24.63
C ASN A 48 -2.63 3.20 24.35
N GLY A 49 -2.29 3.41 23.08
CA GLY A 49 -1.14 4.22 22.65
C GLY A 49 -1.42 5.73 22.67
N SER A 50 -0.51 6.50 22.05
CA SER A 50 -0.66 7.94 21.80
C SER A 50 -0.14 8.29 20.42
N ASP A 51 -0.84 9.14 19.67
CA ASP A 51 -0.37 9.62 18.36
C ASP A 51 0.84 10.58 18.47
N SER A 52 1.20 10.99 19.69
CA SER A 52 2.48 11.66 20.00
C SER A 52 3.68 10.71 20.11
N ASN A 53 3.45 9.39 20.10
CA ASN A 53 4.52 8.40 20.23
C ASN A 53 5.27 8.20 18.90
N PRO A 54 6.48 7.61 18.91
CA PRO A 54 7.23 7.26 17.70
C PRO A 54 6.63 6.08 16.90
N GLY A 55 5.59 5.41 17.40
CA GLY A 55 4.99 4.25 16.74
C GLY A 55 5.81 2.96 16.89
N THR A 56 6.64 2.85 17.93
CA THR A 56 7.39 1.62 18.26
C THR A 56 6.50 0.64 19.03
N ILE A 57 6.99 -0.59 19.28
CA ILE A 57 6.20 -1.60 19.99
C ILE A 57 5.88 -1.21 21.45
N ASP A 58 6.83 -0.54 22.12
CA ASP A 58 6.69 -0.05 23.50
C ASP A 58 5.94 1.29 23.57
N HIS A 59 6.07 2.11 22.52
CA HIS A 59 5.36 3.37 22.38
C HIS A 59 4.59 3.40 21.04
N PRO A 60 3.46 2.69 20.95
CA PRO A 60 2.65 2.62 19.74
C PRO A 60 1.83 3.90 19.55
N TRP A 61 1.47 4.18 18.30
CA TRP A 61 0.43 5.16 17.98
C TRP A 61 -0.93 4.75 18.56
N ARG A 62 -1.88 5.69 18.62
CA ARG A 62 -3.23 5.42 19.14
C ARG A 62 -4.23 5.12 18.04
N THR A 63 -4.22 5.91 16.98
CA THR A 63 -5.25 5.87 15.94
C THR A 63 -4.73 5.23 14.66
N ILE A 64 -5.59 4.45 14.00
CA ILE A 64 -5.30 3.86 12.70
C ILE A 64 -5.19 5.01 11.67
N ALA A 65 -6.03 6.04 11.74
CA ALA A 65 -5.97 7.21 10.86
C ALA A 65 -4.60 7.91 10.89
N HIS A 66 -4.04 8.21 12.06
CA HIS A 66 -2.70 8.79 12.21
C HIS A 66 -1.62 7.88 11.65
N SER A 67 -1.74 6.58 11.91
CA SER A 67 -0.79 5.57 11.43
C SER A 67 -0.74 5.54 9.89
N LEU A 68 -1.89 5.55 9.21
CA LEU A 68 -1.97 5.46 7.76
C LEU A 68 -1.31 6.65 7.03
N VAL A 69 -1.41 7.87 7.56
CA VAL A 69 -0.75 9.05 6.96
C VAL A 69 0.75 9.15 7.31
N SER A 70 1.19 8.42 8.33
CA SER A 70 2.58 8.42 8.81
C SER A 70 3.49 7.46 8.02
N LEU A 71 2.94 6.37 7.47
CA LEU A 71 3.69 5.36 6.70
C LEU A 71 4.28 5.91 5.39
N ARG A 72 5.39 5.30 4.97
CA ARG A 72 6.15 5.54 3.75
C ARG A 72 6.34 4.23 2.96
N ALA A 73 6.88 4.36 1.75
CA ALA A 73 7.08 3.21 0.86
C ALA A 73 7.95 2.12 1.52
N GLY A 74 7.45 0.88 1.53
CA GLY A 74 8.07 -0.28 2.16
C GLY A 74 7.65 -0.56 3.61
N ASP A 75 7.06 0.41 4.32
CA ASP A 75 6.78 0.31 5.75
C ASP A 75 5.73 -0.77 6.10
N ILE A 76 5.78 -1.24 7.35
CA ILE A 76 4.87 -2.23 7.91
C ILE A 76 4.21 -1.68 9.18
N LEU A 77 2.90 -1.53 9.19
CA LEU A 77 2.10 -1.24 10.39
C LEU A 77 1.50 -2.53 10.96
N ASN A 78 1.79 -2.81 12.23
CA ASN A 78 1.13 -3.86 13.01
C ASN A 78 0.08 -3.24 13.94
N ILE A 79 -1.19 -3.56 13.68
CA ILE A 79 -2.34 -3.09 14.47
C ILE A 79 -2.57 -4.06 15.63
N ARG A 80 -2.41 -3.60 16.87
CA ARG A 80 -2.69 -4.39 18.07
C ARG A 80 -4.21 -4.62 18.21
N GLY A 81 -4.58 -5.73 18.83
CA GLY A 81 -5.97 -6.10 19.09
C GLY A 81 -6.71 -5.06 19.93
N GLY A 82 -8.02 -4.92 19.68
CA GLY A 82 -8.86 -3.91 20.30
C GLY A 82 -9.83 -3.28 19.29
N THR A 83 -10.74 -2.44 19.79
CA THR A 83 -11.72 -1.71 18.98
C THR A 83 -11.28 -0.26 18.81
N TYR A 84 -11.09 0.16 17.56
CA TYR A 84 -10.69 1.51 17.16
C TYR A 84 -11.94 2.25 16.65
N VAL A 85 -12.44 3.22 17.41
CA VAL A 85 -13.70 3.92 17.13
C VAL A 85 -13.44 5.12 16.20
N GLU A 86 -13.17 4.84 14.92
CA GLU A 86 -12.67 5.82 13.94
C GLU A 86 -13.47 5.77 12.63
N ARG A 87 -13.60 6.92 11.95
CA ARG A 87 -14.10 7.02 10.58
C ARG A 87 -12.96 7.50 9.69
N ILE A 88 -12.30 6.56 9.02
CA ILE A 88 -11.18 6.82 8.13
C ILE A 88 -11.76 7.18 6.77
N MET A 89 -11.65 8.46 6.39
CA MET A 89 -12.34 9.01 5.22
C MET A 89 -11.35 9.62 4.23
N SER A 90 -10.83 8.78 3.34
CA SER A 90 -9.89 9.15 2.26
C SER A 90 -8.64 9.91 2.75
N PRO A 91 -7.84 9.35 3.69
CA PRO A 91 -6.60 9.97 4.15
C PRO A 91 -5.60 10.16 3.00
N SER A 92 -4.71 11.15 3.14
CA SER A 92 -3.61 11.34 2.18
C SER A 92 -2.54 10.27 2.39
N LEU A 93 -2.50 9.29 1.49
CA LEU A 93 -1.59 8.15 1.58
C LEU A 93 -0.31 8.35 0.78
N ALA A 94 0.80 7.87 1.33
CA ALA A 94 2.03 7.68 0.56
C ALA A 94 1.82 6.64 -0.56
N ARG A 95 2.58 6.76 -1.65
CA ARG A 95 2.58 5.77 -2.73
C ARG A 95 3.63 4.70 -2.43
N GLY A 96 3.21 3.44 -2.37
CA GLY A 96 4.13 2.30 -2.45
C GLY A 96 4.53 1.99 -3.89
N THR A 97 5.33 0.94 -4.06
CA THR A 97 5.61 0.29 -5.35
C THR A 97 5.60 -1.23 -5.18
N ASP A 98 5.75 -1.96 -6.28
CA ASP A 98 5.99 -3.41 -6.29
C ASP A 98 7.13 -3.86 -5.35
N LEU A 99 8.24 -3.11 -5.36
CA LEU A 99 9.44 -3.36 -4.55
C LEU A 99 9.37 -2.73 -3.15
N ALA A 100 8.56 -1.69 -2.96
CA ALA A 100 8.40 -0.94 -1.71
C ALA A 100 6.91 -0.86 -1.30
N ARG A 101 6.25 -2.03 -1.28
CA ARG A 101 4.84 -2.19 -0.92
C ARG A 101 4.58 -1.89 0.54
N ILE A 102 3.64 -1.00 0.82
CA ILE A 102 3.24 -0.60 2.17
C ILE A 102 2.28 -1.65 2.73
N ARG A 103 2.50 -2.12 3.96
CA ARG A 103 1.74 -3.21 4.57
C ARG A 103 1.07 -2.75 5.85
N VAL A 104 -0.24 -2.94 5.93
CA VAL A 104 -1.06 -2.72 7.13
C VAL A 104 -1.61 -4.08 7.53
N GLN A 105 -1.21 -4.58 8.69
CA GLN A 105 -1.56 -5.93 9.13
C GLN A 105 -1.96 -5.96 10.61
N ASN A 106 -2.76 -6.96 11.00
CA ASN A 106 -2.93 -7.26 12.41
C ASN A 106 -1.59 -7.73 13.04
N TYR A 107 -1.35 -7.38 14.30
CA TYR A 107 -0.27 -7.98 15.07
C TYR A 107 -0.52 -9.50 15.20
N PRO A 108 0.52 -10.36 15.17
CA PRO A 108 0.33 -11.82 15.15
C PRO A 108 -0.60 -12.34 16.24
N ASN A 109 -1.59 -13.14 15.82
CA ASN A 109 -2.65 -13.72 16.66
C ASN A 109 -3.62 -12.73 17.33
N GLU A 110 -3.51 -11.42 17.07
CA GLU A 110 -4.44 -10.41 17.57
C GLU A 110 -5.50 -10.06 16.50
N ARG A 111 -6.71 -9.69 16.94
CA ARG A 111 -7.86 -9.37 16.08
C ARG A 111 -8.31 -7.91 16.27
N PRO A 112 -7.71 -6.94 15.55
CA PRO A 112 -8.14 -5.54 15.60
C PRO A 112 -9.48 -5.34 14.88
N VAL A 113 -10.30 -4.42 15.38
CA VAL A 113 -11.60 -4.06 14.79
C VAL A 113 -11.70 -2.54 14.68
N LEU A 114 -11.87 -2.02 13.47
CA LEU A 114 -12.26 -0.64 13.21
C LEU A 114 -13.78 -0.53 13.33
N GLN A 115 -14.28 0.22 14.32
CA GLN A 115 -15.69 0.57 14.43
C GLN A 115 -15.95 1.94 13.79
N GLY A 116 -16.57 1.94 12.61
CA GLY A 116 -16.85 3.13 11.81
C GLY A 116 -16.77 2.86 10.32
N LEU A 117 -15.90 3.56 9.60
CA LEU A 117 -15.74 3.46 8.15
C LEU A 117 -14.26 3.31 7.75
N LEU A 118 -13.99 2.48 6.74
CA LEU A 118 -12.68 2.36 6.08
C LEU A 118 -12.79 2.82 4.62
N TRP A 119 -12.69 4.12 4.38
CA TRP A 119 -12.59 4.67 3.02
C TRP A 119 -11.15 5.05 2.73
N ILE A 120 -10.57 4.37 1.75
CA ILE A 120 -9.19 4.53 1.30
C ILE A 120 -9.23 5.08 -0.11
N SER A 121 -8.48 6.15 -0.38
CA SER A 121 -8.35 6.71 -1.73
C SER A 121 -6.88 6.84 -2.10
N GLY A 122 -6.52 6.65 -3.38
CA GLY A 122 -5.16 6.84 -3.85
C GLY A 122 -4.14 5.82 -3.31
N ALA A 123 -4.58 4.62 -2.93
CA ALA A 123 -3.69 3.57 -2.46
C ALA A 123 -2.95 2.91 -3.64
N TYR A 124 -1.65 3.20 -3.77
CA TYR A 124 -0.75 2.55 -4.74
C TYR A 124 0.16 1.55 -4.04
N ASP A 125 0.07 0.26 -4.40
CA ASP A 125 0.80 -0.85 -3.77
C ASP A 125 0.71 -0.87 -2.24
N TRP A 126 -0.52 -0.76 -1.72
CA TRP A 126 -0.83 -1.04 -0.32
C TRP A 126 -1.35 -2.47 -0.13
N THR A 127 -1.14 -3.05 1.04
CA THR A 127 -1.81 -4.30 1.42
C THR A 127 -2.34 -4.20 2.83
N PHE A 128 -3.66 -4.31 2.97
CA PHE A 128 -4.40 -4.37 4.21
C PHE A 128 -4.73 -5.85 4.49
N SER A 129 -4.35 -6.37 5.66
CA SER A 129 -4.52 -7.78 6.03
C SER A 129 -4.99 -7.92 7.48
N GLY A 130 -6.14 -8.54 7.74
CA GLY A 130 -6.58 -8.80 9.13
C GLY A 130 -7.12 -7.58 9.90
N LEU A 131 -7.28 -6.42 9.24
CA LEU A 131 -8.02 -5.29 9.81
C LEU A 131 -9.52 -5.49 9.58
N ASN A 132 -10.22 -5.93 10.63
CA ASN A 132 -11.66 -6.12 10.59
C ASN A 132 -12.38 -4.77 10.69
N VAL A 133 -13.58 -4.66 10.12
CA VAL A 133 -14.40 -3.44 10.14
C VAL A 133 -15.80 -3.78 10.63
N THR A 134 -16.34 -2.94 11.50
CA THR A 134 -17.72 -3.05 11.96
C THR A 134 -18.43 -1.70 11.94
N TRP A 135 -19.74 -1.74 11.83
CA TRP A 135 -20.56 -0.54 11.77
C TRP A 135 -20.51 0.24 13.09
N ASP A 136 -20.46 1.56 12.99
CA ASP A 136 -20.70 2.44 14.13
C ASP A 136 -22.14 2.95 14.08
N PRO A 137 -23.06 2.43 14.93
CA PRO A 137 -24.46 2.84 14.90
C PRO A 137 -24.69 4.28 15.40
N ALA A 138 -23.72 4.91 16.05
CA ALA A 138 -23.81 6.28 16.55
C ALA A 138 -23.30 7.32 15.53
N ARG A 139 -22.40 6.92 14.62
CA ARG A 139 -21.77 7.85 13.64
C ARG A 139 -22.02 7.53 12.17
N ASN A 140 -22.37 6.30 11.81
CA ASN A 140 -22.59 5.92 10.40
C ASN A 140 -24.07 6.03 10.01
N ASN A 141 -24.33 6.48 8.78
CA ASN A 141 -25.68 6.62 8.22
C ASN A 141 -25.96 5.58 7.12
N ARG A 142 -27.25 5.33 6.85
CA ARG A 142 -27.68 4.20 6.00
C ARG A 142 -27.20 4.22 4.53
N TYR A 143 -26.65 5.33 4.05
CA TYR A 143 -26.16 5.50 2.68
C TYR A 143 -24.65 5.23 2.54
N GLU A 144 -23.93 4.98 3.64
CA GLU A 144 -22.48 4.88 3.65
C GLU A 144 -22.01 3.44 3.43
N HIS A 145 -21.10 3.25 2.47
CA HIS A 145 -20.35 2.00 2.31
C HIS A 145 -19.47 1.78 3.55
N MET A 146 -19.50 0.61 4.19
CA MET A 146 -18.69 0.37 5.39
C MET A 146 -17.18 0.33 5.08
N VAL A 147 -16.82 -0.22 3.92
CA VAL A 147 -15.46 -0.24 3.38
C VAL A 147 -15.50 0.26 1.93
N LYS A 148 -14.47 0.97 1.48
CA LYS A 148 -14.41 1.58 0.14
C LYS A 148 -12.97 1.86 -0.26
N PHE A 149 -12.60 1.51 -1.48
CA PHE A 149 -11.28 1.75 -2.05
C PHE A 149 -11.43 2.47 -3.40
N THR A 150 -10.87 3.66 -3.52
CA THR A 150 -11.06 4.54 -4.70
C THR A 150 -9.74 5.02 -5.26
N ASN A 151 -9.67 5.30 -6.56
CA ASN A 151 -8.52 5.93 -7.23
C ASN A 151 -7.13 5.31 -6.96
N GLY A 152 -7.04 4.02 -6.64
CA GLY A 152 -5.79 3.32 -6.26
C GLY A 152 -5.42 2.18 -7.21
N VAL A 153 -4.17 1.75 -7.23
CA VAL A 153 -3.67 0.69 -8.13
C VAL A 153 -2.80 -0.31 -7.37
N GLY A 154 -2.99 -1.61 -7.62
CA GLY A 154 -2.21 -2.66 -6.98
C GLY A 154 -2.49 -2.87 -5.49
N TRP A 155 -3.50 -2.18 -4.93
CA TRP A 155 -3.90 -2.36 -3.54
C TRP A 155 -4.57 -3.72 -3.31
N VAL A 156 -4.41 -4.26 -2.10
CA VAL A 156 -4.98 -5.55 -1.68
C VAL A 156 -5.67 -5.41 -0.31
N PHE A 157 -6.88 -5.95 -0.18
CA PHE A 157 -7.60 -6.07 1.11
C PHE A 157 -7.99 -7.54 1.35
N LYS A 158 -7.43 -8.20 2.37
CA LYS A 158 -7.54 -9.66 2.58
C LYS A 158 -7.61 -10.08 4.05
N ASN A 159 -7.96 -11.35 4.31
CA ASN A 159 -7.99 -11.96 5.65
C ASN A 159 -8.80 -11.15 6.69
N ALA A 160 -9.80 -10.38 6.27
CA ALA A 160 -10.48 -9.39 7.10
C ALA A 160 -12.00 -9.59 7.14
N GLU A 161 -12.60 -9.36 8.30
CA GLU A 161 -14.03 -9.49 8.51
C GLU A 161 -14.73 -8.11 8.42
N ALA A 162 -15.85 -8.02 7.70
CA ALA A 162 -16.69 -6.83 7.65
C ALA A 162 -18.12 -7.19 8.09
N PHE A 163 -18.56 -6.69 9.25
CA PHE A 163 -19.76 -7.21 9.93
C PHE A 163 -20.59 -6.16 10.66
N GLY A 164 -21.87 -6.46 10.90
CA GLY A 164 -22.79 -5.58 11.63
C GLY A 164 -23.28 -4.37 10.82
N ASN A 165 -23.15 -4.40 9.49
CA ASN A 165 -23.59 -3.32 8.60
C ASN A 165 -25.08 -2.99 8.80
N LEU A 166 -25.40 -1.74 9.15
CA LEU A 166 -26.77 -1.21 9.16
C LEU A 166 -27.03 -0.26 7.97
N GLY A 167 -26.09 -0.20 7.02
CA GLY A 167 -26.07 0.61 5.80
C GLY A 167 -27.04 0.14 4.71
N SER A 168 -28.32 -0.02 5.03
CA SER A 168 -29.34 -0.65 4.16
C SER A 168 -29.66 0.08 2.84
N GLN A 169 -29.03 1.22 2.57
CA GLN A 169 -29.13 1.95 1.29
C GLN A 169 -27.75 2.24 0.66
N SER A 170 -26.67 1.66 1.22
CA SER A 170 -25.39 1.55 0.53
C SER A 170 -25.49 0.50 -0.58
N LYS A 171 -24.97 0.79 -1.77
CA LYS A 171 -25.11 -0.13 -2.92
C LYS A 171 -24.22 -1.38 -2.82
N GLU A 172 -23.12 -1.27 -2.08
CA GLU A 172 -22.04 -2.26 -2.01
C GLU A 172 -21.36 -2.19 -0.63
N MET A 173 -20.91 -3.31 -0.08
CA MET A 173 -20.19 -3.32 1.21
C MET A 173 -18.70 -2.93 1.07
N ILE A 174 -18.11 -3.22 -0.12
CA ILE A 174 -16.80 -2.76 -0.58
C ILE A 174 -16.99 -2.19 -1.98
N LEU A 175 -16.72 -0.90 -2.17
CA LEU A 175 -16.63 -0.27 -3.50
C LEU A 175 -15.19 -0.28 -4.02
N ASN A 176 -14.99 -0.61 -5.30
CA ASN A 176 -13.79 -0.29 -6.08
C ASN A 176 -14.18 0.53 -7.33
N ASP A 177 -13.54 1.68 -7.54
CA ASP A 177 -13.88 2.55 -8.67
C ASP A 177 -13.53 1.90 -10.04
N PRO A 178 -14.40 2.03 -11.07
CA PRO A 178 -14.11 1.56 -12.41
C PRO A 178 -12.81 2.13 -13.00
N GLY A 179 -12.03 1.29 -13.68
CA GLY A 179 -10.74 1.66 -14.28
C GLY A 179 -9.52 1.47 -13.37
N TYR A 180 -9.71 1.06 -12.12
CA TYR A 180 -8.65 0.88 -11.13
C TYR A 180 -8.44 -0.59 -10.74
N THR A 181 -7.20 -1.07 -10.83
CA THR A 181 -6.82 -2.48 -10.58
C THR A 181 -6.50 -2.74 -9.10
N GLY A 182 -7.56 -2.85 -8.30
CA GLY A 182 -7.52 -3.27 -6.90
C GLY A 182 -8.03 -4.70 -6.68
N VAL A 183 -7.64 -5.34 -5.58
CA VAL A 183 -8.06 -6.72 -5.27
C VAL A 183 -8.58 -6.86 -3.84
N ALA A 184 -9.89 -7.09 -3.70
CA ALA A 184 -10.43 -7.78 -2.54
C ALA A 184 -9.99 -9.27 -2.62
N GLY A 185 -9.10 -9.66 -1.71
CA GLY A 185 -8.43 -10.96 -1.72
C GLY A 185 -9.18 -12.06 -0.96
N ALA A 186 -8.55 -13.23 -0.90
CA ALA A 186 -9.10 -14.41 -0.23
C ALA A 186 -9.29 -14.21 1.29
N ASN A 187 -10.16 -15.06 1.85
CA ASN A 187 -10.46 -15.19 3.29
C ASN A 187 -11.02 -13.91 3.96
N ASN A 188 -11.74 -13.08 3.21
CA ASN A 188 -12.58 -12.05 3.81
C ASN A 188 -13.94 -12.67 4.20
N THR A 189 -14.47 -12.30 5.36
CA THR A 189 -15.78 -12.78 5.85
C THR A 189 -16.74 -11.61 5.99
N PHE A 190 -17.92 -11.71 5.38
CA PHE A 190 -18.93 -10.64 5.43
C PHE A 190 -20.14 -11.09 6.24
N GLY A 191 -20.59 -10.22 7.15
CA GLY A 191 -21.78 -10.44 7.96
C GLY A 191 -23.08 -10.41 7.14
N THR A 192 -24.21 -10.52 7.83
CA THR A 192 -25.56 -10.53 7.24
C THR A 192 -25.92 -9.19 6.58
N ASP A 193 -25.53 -8.98 5.32
CA ASP A 193 -26.32 -8.39 4.21
C ASP A 193 -25.45 -8.18 2.93
N PRO A 194 -25.48 -9.10 1.94
CA PRO A 194 -24.62 -8.98 0.74
C PRO A 194 -25.29 -9.30 -0.62
N GLN A 195 -24.95 -8.51 -1.66
CA GLN A 195 -25.18 -8.81 -3.09
C GLN A 195 -24.06 -8.17 -3.93
N PHE A 196 -23.47 -8.89 -4.90
CA PHE A 196 -22.39 -8.42 -5.80
C PHE A 196 -22.38 -9.12 -7.17
N ASP A 197 -22.90 -8.47 -8.20
CA ASP A 197 -23.14 -9.00 -9.55
C ASP A 197 -21.93 -8.91 -10.50
N SER A 198 -20.88 -8.15 -10.14
CA SER A 198 -19.51 -8.47 -10.54
C SER A 198 -18.49 -7.85 -9.59
N THR A 199 -17.35 -8.52 -9.43
CA THR A 199 -16.16 -8.03 -8.73
C THR A 199 -14.90 -8.57 -9.42
N SER A 200 -14.96 -9.86 -9.79
CA SER A 200 -14.14 -10.55 -10.79
C SER A 200 -12.61 -10.36 -10.70
N THR A 201 -11.87 -10.78 -9.66
CA THR A 201 -12.15 -11.29 -8.30
C THR A 201 -13.36 -12.23 -8.06
N CYS A 202 -14.00 -12.17 -6.89
CA CYS A 202 -14.84 -13.22 -6.28
C CYS A 202 -16.30 -13.23 -6.77
N ALA A 203 -16.52 -13.33 -8.09
CA ALA A 203 -17.77 -12.97 -8.79
C ALA A 203 -19.03 -13.84 -8.50
N GLY A 204 -19.61 -13.76 -7.30
CA GLY A 204 -20.95 -14.33 -7.08
C GLY A 204 -21.43 -14.38 -5.62
N PHE A 205 -21.25 -13.33 -4.82
CA PHE A 205 -21.75 -13.34 -3.44
C PHE A 205 -23.06 -12.56 -3.27
N HIS A 206 -24.15 -13.30 -3.08
CA HIS A 206 -25.53 -12.81 -3.10
C HIS A 206 -26.50 -13.54 -2.12
N PRO A 207 -26.40 -13.39 -0.78
CA PRO A 207 -27.49 -13.78 0.13
C PRO A 207 -28.70 -12.84 0.15
N ALA A 208 -29.90 -13.41 -0.01
CA ALA A 208 -31.19 -12.74 0.18
C ALA A 208 -31.81 -12.98 1.59
N THR A 209 -30.98 -13.36 2.58
CA THR A 209 -31.34 -13.82 3.95
C THR A 209 -32.08 -15.20 3.98
N LEU A 210 -32.12 -16.01 5.05
CA LEU A 210 -32.36 -15.66 6.47
C LEU A 210 -31.57 -16.37 7.60
N SER A 211 -30.72 -17.38 7.38
CA SER A 211 -30.02 -18.06 8.50
C SER A 211 -28.57 -18.49 8.23
N VAL A 212 -27.75 -17.56 7.72
CA VAL A 212 -26.35 -17.75 7.32
C VAL A 212 -26.19 -18.65 6.07
N GLN A 213 -25.44 -18.19 5.06
CA GLN A 213 -24.72 -19.12 4.18
C GLN A 213 -23.44 -19.51 4.94
N THR A 214 -23.52 -20.61 5.68
CA THR A 214 -22.66 -21.00 6.81
C THR A 214 -21.15 -20.93 6.53
N TYR A 215 -20.53 -19.81 6.94
CA TYR A 215 -19.09 -19.59 7.18
C TYR A 215 -18.06 -19.86 6.06
N GLY A 216 -18.36 -20.59 4.99
CA GLY A 216 -17.31 -20.87 4.01
C GLY A 216 -17.68 -21.60 2.72
N LYS A 217 -16.99 -21.19 1.67
CA LYS A 217 -16.38 -22.10 0.69
C LYS A 217 -15.04 -21.50 0.26
N TYR A 218 -13.98 -21.95 0.94
CA TYR A 218 -12.59 -22.11 0.48
C TYR A 218 -12.12 -21.25 -0.71
N ALA A 219 -11.12 -20.40 -0.52
CA ALA A 219 -9.67 -20.76 -0.60
C ALA A 219 -9.22 -21.11 -2.05
N PRO A 220 -7.90 -21.12 -2.36
CA PRO A 220 -7.45 -21.11 -3.75
C PRO A 220 -7.87 -22.32 -4.60
N ALA A 221 -8.33 -22.02 -5.82
CA ALA A 221 -8.40 -22.86 -7.04
C ALA A 221 -8.77 -24.36 -6.89
N GLY A 222 -10.00 -24.72 -7.25
CA GLY A 222 -10.40 -26.12 -7.43
C GLY A 222 -11.88 -26.41 -7.70
N ALA A 223 -12.72 -25.40 -8.01
CA ALA A 223 -14.16 -25.58 -8.14
C ALA A 223 -14.58 -26.02 -9.56
N SER A 224 -14.76 -27.32 -9.77
CA SER A 224 -15.61 -27.84 -10.85
C SER A 224 -17.08 -27.85 -10.43
N ASN A 225 -17.99 -27.63 -11.38
CA ASN A 225 -19.43 -27.76 -11.16
C ASN A 225 -19.81 -29.25 -11.02
N GLY A 226 -20.48 -29.60 -9.93
CA GLY A 226 -21.09 -30.91 -9.71
C GLY A 226 -22.58 -30.75 -9.44
N THR A 227 -23.41 -31.24 -10.36
CA THR A 227 -24.87 -31.19 -10.32
C THR A 227 -25.47 -32.14 -9.29
N SER A 228 -26.49 -31.70 -8.55
CA SER A 228 -27.84 -32.30 -8.54
C SER A 228 -28.84 -31.33 -7.93
#